data_AF-A0A512U6W2-F1
#
_entry.id   AF-A0A512U6W2-F1
#
_cell.length_a   1.000
_cell.length_b   1.000
_cell.length_c   1.000
_cell.angle_alpha   90.00
_cell.angle_beta   90.00
_cell.angle_gamma   90.00
#
_symmetry.space_group_name_H-M   'P 1'
#
loop_
_entity.id
_entity.type
_entity.pdbx_description
1 polymer ?
#
loop_
_entity_poly.entity_id
_entity_poly.type
_entity_poly.pdbx_seq_one_letter_code
_entity_poly.pdbx_strand_id
1 'polypeptide(L)'
;MAISTILVARHGYRSNWLPPPHPPNPTGIDSDPVLAPHGVDQAVELSQHIGNLPDEEKPQFIVSSPFYRCVETSQPTARVLGLKVAIDRGVGEWFKTDRGVVPEPAGYDQLMEFFPEVIADANIWEGSGVIPSGKGETSDDIFKRCQEFWTHFLPKFEKQYPAISTLLIVTHAATKIALGMSLLKHESVNDQITFNGEKTKIQAGACSLDKFVREQDSWVLIENGRTDFLKDGEEMNWNFDVKFEAGSDEDIKARKEAAKLADRSVPPTKVDPNTENEAYEVPPSLYDESYRDDGKNGNDSGLAQQLLINPNAKLQLTELDHETPLFKISDNANVAADPESVLFSNLSAIDGQIYKTSWNKLLGTELIFDEYGELIGTVREHLVTDPSVKIKSKPVDSNVDEEMETNSSEVTDLKTAFLKKAIAAAKSKNS
;
A
#
# COMPACT_ATOMS: atom_id res chain seq x y z
N MET A 1 -21.36 17.24 -1.11
CA MET A 1 -20.53 16.56 -0.10
C MET A 1 -19.09 16.78 -0.52
N ALA A 2 -18.25 17.30 0.39
CA ALA A 2 -16.92 17.81 0.08
C ALA A 2 -15.84 16.73 0.13
N ILE A 3 -15.97 15.75 1.04
CA ILE A 3 -14.95 14.73 1.24
C ILE A 3 -15.05 13.67 0.15
N SER A 4 -13.96 13.55 -0.62
CA SER A 4 -13.79 12.59 -1.71
C SER A 4 -12.75 11.52 -1.39
N THR A 5 -11.83 11.80 -0.47
CA THR A 5 -10.72 10.89 -0.14
C THR A 5 -10.51 10.83 1.36
N ILE A 6 -10.37 9.61 1.88
CA ILE A 6 -10.07 9.34 3.28
C ILE A 6 -8.87 8.40 3.33
N LEU A 7 -7.79 8.84 3.94
CA LEU A 7 -6.66 8.01 4.31
C LEU A 7 -6.83 7.54 5.74
N VAL A 8 -6.56 6.27 6.02
CA VAL A 8 -6.61 5.72 7.39
C VAL A 8 -5.31 4.99 7.70
N ALA A 9 -4.54 5.51 8.66
CA ALA A 9 -3.29 4.92 9.09
C ALA A 9 -3.41 4.29 10.48
N ARG A 10 -2.69 3.19 10.72
CA ARG A 10 -2.42 2.70 12.08
C ARG A 10 -1.26 3.49 12.68
N HIS A 11 -1.24 3.67 14.00
CA HIS A 11 -0.04 4.12 14.71
C HIS A 11 1.19 3.19 14.43
N GLY A 12 2.39 3.72 14.65
CA GLY A 12 3.66 2.99 14.48
C GLY A 12 3.96 1.97 15.58
N TYR A 13 5.15 1.37 15.49
CA TYR A 13 5.65 0.37 16.44
C TYR A 13 5.65 0.87 17.90
N ARG A 14 5.00 0.13 18.81
CA ARG A 14 4.85 0.56 20.22
C ARG A 14 6.06 0.17 21.07
N SER A 15 6.40 1.00 22.05
CA SER A 15 7.50 0.72 23.00
C SER A 15 7.29 -0.53 23.85
N ASN A 16 6.04 -0.94 24.13
CA ASN A 16 5.73 -2.16 24.88
C ASN A 16 5.92 -3.46 24.07
N TRP A 17 6.20 -3.37 22.77
CA TRP A 17 6.49 -4.54 21.93
C TRP A 17 7.95 -4.99 22.05
N LEU A 18 8.84 -4.07 22.45
CA LEU A 18 10.24 -4.35 22.78
C LEU A 18 10.36 -5.28 24.01
N PRO A 19 11.56 -5.79 24.33
CA PRO A 19 11.81 -6.39 25.64
C PRO A 19 11.72 -5.34 26.76
N PRO A 20 11.25 -5.71 27.97
CA PRO A 20 11.26 -4.81 29.12
C PRO A 20 12.70 -4.44 29.55
N PRO A 21 12.90 -3.33 30.27
CA PRO A 21 11.88 -2.43 30.82
C PRO A 21 11.29 -1.45 29.78
N HIS A 22 10.02 -1.09 29.98
CA HIS A 22 9.33 -0.10 29.14
C HIS A 22 9.35 1.28 29.78
N PRO A 23 9.35 2.36 28.97
CA PRO A 23 9.14 3.71 29.50
C PRO A 23 7.74 3.82 30.14
N PRO A 24 7.56 4.69 31.14
CA PRO A 24 6.23 4.97 31.69
C PRO A 24 5.36 5.67 30.64
N ASN A 25 4.04 5.51 30.76
CA ASN A 25 3.08 6.22 29.91
C ASN A 25 3.15 7.74 30.23
N PRO A 26 3.44 8.62 29.25
CA PRO A 26 3.68 10.04 29.52
C PRO A 26 2.48 10.75 30.16
N THR A 27 1.28 10.38 29.74
CA THR A 27 0.01 10.92 30.24
C THR A 27 -0.37 10.37 31.63
N GLY A 28 0.33 9.34 32.11
CA GLY A 28 -0.04 8.59 33.32
C GLY A 28 -1.26 7.67 33.14
N ILE A 29 -1.86 7.65 31.95
CA ILE A 29 -3.03 6.84 31.61
C ILE A 29 -2.59 5.40 31.35
N ASP A 30 -3.36 4.41 31.82
CA ASP A 30 -3.06 3.00 31.56
C ASP A 30 -3.04 2.69 30.06
N SER A 31 -2.10 1.85 29.64
CA SER A 31 -1.98 1.39 28.25
C SER A 31 -1.95 2.50 27.19
N ASP A 32 -1.35 3.63 27.56
CA ASP A 32 -1.03 4.75 26.68
C ASP A 32 0.50 4.88 26.46
N PRO A 33 1.17 3.82 25.95
CA PRO A 33 2.62 3.85 25.75
C PRO A 33 2.99 4.77 24.58
N VAL A 34 4.23 5.26 24.62
CA VAL A 34 4.90 5.91 23.49
C VAL A 34 5.23 4.90 22.37
N LEU A 35 5.54 5.42 21.19
CA LEU A 35 6.21 4.67 20.13
C LEU A 35 7.62 4.24 20.57
N ALA A 36 8.09 3.11 20.05
CA ALA A 36 9.52 2.77 20.09
C ALA A 36 10.29 3.72 19.16
N PRO A 37 11.63 3.87 19.29
CA PRO A 37 12.43 4.61 18.31
C PRO A 37 12.14 4.15 16.86
N HIS A 38 12.07 2.83 16.65
CA HIS A 38 11.66 2.24 15.38
C HIS A 38 10.27 2.69 14.90
N GLY A 39 9.29 2.80 15.81
CA GLY A 39 7.96 3.29 15.46
C GLY A 39 7.92 4.78 15.14
N VAL A 40 8.86 5.57 15.68
CA VAL A 40 9.05 6.98 15.30
C VAL A 40 9.63 7.06 13.89
N ASP A 41 10.60 6.20 13.55
CA ASP A 41 11.17 6.12 12.21
C ASP A 41 10.08 5.76 11.18
N GLN A 42 9.24 4.75 11.47
CA GLN A 42 8.07 4.42 10.63
C GLN A 42 7.10 5.60 10.45
N ALA A 43 6.89 6.42 11.48
CA ALA A 43 6.03 7.60 11.38
C ALA A 43 6.67 8.69 10.49
N VAL A 44 8.00 8.82 10.50
CA VAL A 44 8.74 9.70 9.61
C VAL A 44 8.65 9.21 8.17
N GLU A 45 8.84 7.92 7.92
CA GLU A 45 8.69 7.29 6.58
C GLU A 45 7.27 7.49 6.03
N LEU A 46 6.24 7.26 6.84
CA LEU A 46 4.85 7.55 6.49
C LEU A 46 4.65 9.04 6.12
N SER A 47 5.27 9.96 6.86
CA SER A 47 5.16 11.39 6.57
C SER A 47 5.84 11.80 5.27
N GLN A 48 6.97 11.17 4.93
CA GLN A 48 7.67 11.40 3.66
C GLN A 48 6.83 10.87 2.50
N HIS A 49 6.27 9.66 2.63
CA HIS A 49 5.35 9.10 1.65
C HIS A 49 4.16 10.03 1.40
N ILE A 50 3.47 10.44 2.47
CA ILE A 50 2.31 11.35 2.36
C ILE A 50 2.73 12.72 1.80
N GLY A 51 3.87 13.26 2.20
CA GLY A 51 4.40 14.54 1.71
C GLY A 51 4.72 14.53 0.20
N ASN A 52 5.02 13.35 -0.35
CA ASN A 52 5.34 13.14 -1.76
C ASN A 52 4.13 12.78 -2.63
N LEU A 53 2.93 12.63 -2.06
CA LEU A 53 1.70 12.46 -2.84
C LEU A 53 1.46 13.69 -3.74
N PRO A 54 0.71 13.57 -4.85
CA PRO A 54 0.23 14.73 -5.59
C PRO A 54 -0.57 15.68 -4.68
N ASP A 55 -0.50 16.99 -4.94
CA ASP A 55 -1.11 18.00 -4.05
C ASP A 55 -2.63 17.79 -3.86
N GLU A 56 -3.33 17.31 -4.88
CA GLU A 56 -4.75 16.96 -4.83
C GLU A 56 -5.06 15.73 -3.95
N GLU A 57 -4.07 14.86 -3.70
CA GLU A 57 -4.21 13.67 -2.87
C GLU A 57 -3.65 13.85 -1.46
N LYS A 58 -2.95 14.95 -1.18
CA LYS A 58 -2.44 15.24 0.16
C LYS A 58 -3.59 15.50 1.13
N PRO A 59 -3.52 14.96 2.37
CA PRO A 59 -4.45 15.35 3.42
C PRO A 59 -4.44 16.86 3.64
N GLN A 60 -5.62 17.42 3.84
CA GLN A 60 -5.81 18.84 4.19
C GLN A 60 -6.26 18.99 5.65
N PHE A 61 -6.56 17.87 6.31
CA PHE A 61 -6.93 17.80 7.71
C PHE A 61 -6.50 16.47 8.31
N ILE A 62 -6.04 16.49 9.57
CA ILE A 62 -5.62 15.29 10.30
C ILE A 62 -6.52 15.13 11.52
N VAL A 63 -7.20 13.98 11.59
CA VAL A 63 -7.91 13.50 12.78
C VAL A 63 -7.14 12.34 13.38
N SER A 64 -6.89 12.38 14.66
CA SER A 64 -6.14 11.34 15.37
C SER A 64 -6.95 10.78 16.53
N SER A 65 -6.69 9.52 16.84
CA SER A 65 -7.08 8.99 18.14
C SER A 65 -6.40 9.79 19.26
N PRO A 66 -7.05 10.06 20.40
CA PRO A 66 -6.44 10.84 21.47
C PRO A 66 -5.35 10.09 22.27
N PHE A 67 -5.10 8.81 21.99
CA PHE A 67 -3.99 8.08 22.59
C PHE A 67 -2.65 8.61 22.08
N TYR A 68 -1.67 8.75 22.99
CA TYR A 68 -0.38 9.39 22.76
C TYR A 68 0.29 8.88 21.49
N ARG A 69 0.37 7.56 21.31
CA ARG A 69 0.98 6.90 20.14
C ARG A 69 0.39 7.34 18.79
N CYS A 70 -0.91 7.64 18.72
CA CYS A 70 -1.54 8.07 17.46
C CYS A 70 -1.18 9.52 17.14
N VAL A 71 -1.15 10.38 18.17
CA VAL A 71 -0.72 11.78 18.02
C VAL A 71 0.77 11.85 17.68
N GLU A 72 1.59 11.02 18.32
CA GLU A 72 3.02 10.88 18.03
C GLU A 72 3.27 10.41 16.58
N THR A 73 2.51 9.41 16.09
CA THR A 73 2.57 9.02 14.66
C THR A 73 2.11 10.13 13.73
N SER A 74 1.15 10.96 14.15
CA SER A 74 0.63 12.06 13.32
C SER A 74 1.59 13.25 13.22
N GLN A 75 2.49 13.41 14.19
CA GLN A 75 3.31 14.61 14.35
C GLN A 75 4.24 14.87 13.14
N PRO A 76 5.01 13.90 12.61
CA PRO A 76 5.85 14.15 11.44
C PRO A 76 5.03 14.59 10.21
N THR A 77 3.91 13.92 9.93
CA THR A 77 3.00 14.28 8.82
C THR A 77 2.41 15.68 8.98
N ALA A 78 1.99 16.03 10.20
CA ALA A 78 1.48 17.37 10.50
C ALA A 78 2.53 18.46 10.22
N ARG A 79 3.82 18.22 10.57
CA ARG A 79 4.91 19.15 10.27
C ARG A 79 5.16 19.30 8.77
N VAL A 80 5.26 18.18 8.05
CA VAL A 80 5.53 18.16 6.60
C VAL A 80 4.44 18.90 5.83
N LEU A 81 3.17 18.72 6.21
CA LEU A 81 2.02 19.34 5.54
C LEU A 81 1.67 20.74 6.09
N GLY A 82 2.30 21.19 7.17
CA GLY A 82 1.94 22.44 7.85
C GLY A 82 0.52 22.42 8.46
N LEU A 83 0.05 21.25 8.91
CA LEU A 83 -1.29 21.04 9.46
C LEU A 83 -1.26 20.91 10.99
N LYS A 84 -2.45 20.99 11.59
CA LYS A 84 -2.69 20.66 12.99
C LYS A 84 -3.35 19.27 13.12
N VAL A 85 -3.11 18.62 14.24
CA VAL A 85 -3.69 17.32 14.61
C VAL A 85 -4.89 17.55 15.51
N ALA A 86 -6.09 17.36 14.97
CA ALA A 86 -7.32 17.31 15.75
C ALA A 86 -7.50 15.91 16.37
N ILE A 87 -8.08 15.82 17.56
CA ILE A 87 -8.39 14.54 18.19
C ILE A 87 -9.88 14.22 18.10
N ASP A 88 -10.22 12.94 17.91
CA ASP A 88 -11.59 12.46 17.93
C ASP A 88 -11.68 11.14 18.70
N ARG A 89 -12.43 11.12 19.80
CA ARG A 89 -12.59 9.93 20.64
C ARG A 89 -13.30 8.79 19.91
N GLY A 90 -14.08 9.07 18.86
CA GLY A 90 -14.78 8.05 18.07
C GLY A 90 -13.83 7.10 17.32
N VAL A 91 -12.61 7.56 17.04
CA VAL A 91 -11.52 6.74 16.46
C VAL A 91 -10.53 6.25 17.54
N GLY A 92 -11.00 6.15 18.78
CA GLY A 92 -10.33 5.56 19.94
C GLY A 92 -9.91 4.10 19.75
N GLU A 93 -9.08 3.59 20.65
CA GLU A 93 -8.70 2.17 20.71
C GLU A 93 -9.92 1.27 20.96
N TRP A 94 -9.78 -0.02 20.65
CA TRP A 94 -10.73 -1.05 21.07
C TRP A 94 -10.27 -1.72 22.37
N PHE A 95 -11.14 -1.69 23.38
CA PHE A 95 -10.92 -2.46 24.59
C PHE A 95 -12.08 -3.42 24.81
N LYS A 96 -11.77 -4.68 25.11
CA LYS A 96 -12.78 -5.73 25.32
C LYS A 96 -13.50 -5.56 26.65
N THR A 97 -14.71 -6.12 26.72
CA THR A 97 -15.57 -6.06 27.91
C THR A 97 -15.04 -6.85 29.11
N ASP A 98 -14.13 -7.80 28.88
CA ASP A 98 -13.45 -8.59 29.91
C ASP A 98 -12.14 -7.94 30.40
N ARG A 99 -11.79 -6.76 29.88
CA ARG A 99 -10.62 -6.01 30.31
C ARG A 99 -10.86 -5.42 31.70
N GLY A 100 -9.88 -5.60 32.60
CA GLY A 100 -10.02 -5.14 33.99
C GLY A 100 -10.12 -3.62 34.15
N VAL A 101 -9.37 -2.86 33.35
CA VAL A 101 -9.42 -1.39 33.30
C VAL A 101 -9.55 -0.97 31.84
N VAL A 102 -10.50 -0.08 31.56
CA VAL A 102 -10.70 0.54 30.23
C VAL A 102 -10.21 1.98 30.32
N PRO A 103 -9.05 2.32 29.73
CA PRO A 103 -8.47 3.65 29.78
C PRO A 103 -9.32 4.68 29.06
N GLU A 104 -9.49 5.82 29.71
CA GLU A 104 -9.97 7.04 29.09
C GLU A 104 -8.76 7.86 28.64
N PRO A 105 -8.63 8.20 27.34
CA PRO A 105 -7.45 8.89 26.84
C PRO A 105 -7.46 10.37 27.24
N ALA A 106 -6.31 11.01 27.08
CA ALA A 106 -6.12 12.43 27.37
C ALA A 106 -6.97 13.33 26.45
N GLY A 107 -7.25 14.55 26.93
CA GLY A 107 -7.83 15.63 26.14
C GLY A 107 -6.78 16.57 25.53
N TYR A 108 -7.24 17.58 24.78
CA TYR A 108 -6.36 18.57 24.15
C TYR A 108 -5.40 19.24 25.15
N ASP A 109 -5.88 19.66 26.33
CA ASP A 109 -5.07 20.38 27.31
C ASP A 109 -3.83 19.59 27.74
N GLN A 110 -4.01 18.31 28.08
CA GLN A 110 -2.90 17.45 28.50
C GLN A 110 -2.00 17.07 27.32
N LEU A 111 -2.56 16.79 26.14
CA LEU A 111 -1.76 16.49 24.95
C LEU A 111 -0.94 17.70 24.46
N MET A 112 -1.39 18.92 24.75
CA MET A 112 -0.67 20.15 24.43
C MET A 112 0.62 20.32 25.23
N GLU A 113 0.75 19.69 26.39
CA GLU A 113 2.01 19.66 27.14
C GLU A 113 3.11 18.87 26.40
N PHE A 114 2.70 17.87 25.60
CA PHE A 114 3.62 16.97 24.88
C PHE A 114 3.80 17.33 23.40
N PHE A 115 2.74 17.83 22.74
CA PHE A 115 2.73 18.10 21.30
C PHE A 115 2.33 19.55 20.96
N PRO A 116 2.86 20.59 21.65
CA PRO A 116 2.38 21.98 21.53
C PRO A 116 2.49 22.55 20.11
N GLU A 117 3.43 22.04 19.32
CA GLU A 117 3.67 22.48 17.95
C GLU A 117 2.57 22.05 16.98
N VAL A 118 2.02 20.84 17.15
CA VAL A 118 1.16 20.21 16.13
C VAL A 118 -0.25 19.93 16.60
N ILE A 119 -0.49 19.76 17.91
CA ILE A 119 -1.83 19.51 18.40
C ILE A 119 -2.73 20.72 18.09
N ALA A 120 -3.95 20.46 17.65
CA ALA A 120 -4.98 21.47 17.49
C ALA A 120 -5.56 21.88 18.86
N ASP A 121 -6.47 22.86 18.84
CA ASP A 121 -7.32 23.18 19.98
C ASP A 121 -8.77 22.71 19.74
N ALA A 122 -9.56 22.68 20.80
CA ALA A 122 -10.96 22.21 20.75
C ALA A 122 -11.87 23.05 19.85
N ASN A 123 -11.53 24.31 19.54
CA ASN A 123 -12.30 25.13 18.61
C ASN A 123 -12.08 24.73 17.15
N ILE A 124 -10.94 24.09 16.83
CA ILE A 124 -10.70 23.50 15.51
C ILE A 124 -11.60 22.28 15.32
N TRP A 125 -11.63 21.36 16.28
CA TRP A 125 -12.53 20.21 16.18
C TRP A 125 -12.92 19.70 17.55
N GLU A 126 -14.21 19.79 17.85
CA GLU A 126 -14.79 19.30 19.11
C GLU A 126 -15.01 17.78 19.14
N GLY A 127 -14.77 17.08 18.02
CA GLY A 127 -15.02 15.65 17.87
C GLY A 127 -16.37 15.32 17.23
N SER A 128 -16.50 14.08 16.76
CA SER A 128 -17.73 13.50 16.21
C SER A 128 -18.87 13.42 17.23
N GLY A 129 -18.56 13.46 18.53
CA GLY A 129 -19.49 13.20 19.62
C GLY A 129 -19.68 11.70 19.91
N VAL A 130 -19.06 10.81 19.13
CA VAL A 130 -19.05 9.36 19.39
C VAL A 130 -17.95 9.06 20.40
N ILE A 131 -18.32 8.38 21.48
CA ILE A 131 -17.42 8.05 22.59
C ILE A 131 -17.45 6.53 22.80
N PRO A 132 -16.28 5.84 22.79
CA PRO A 132 -16.23 4.41 23.10
C PRO A 132 -16.77 4.09 24.49
N SER A 133 -17.34 2.89 24.66
CA SER A 133 -17.86 2.43 25.95
C SER A 133 -16.77 2.38 27.03
N GLY A 134 -16.97 3.09 28.15
CA GLY A 134 -16.09 3.02 29.31
C GLY A 134 -16.10 1.67 30.05
N LYS A 135 -16.87 0.69 29.57
CA LYS A 135 -16.92 -0.69 30.07
C LYS A 135 -16.34 -1.70 29.08
N GLY A 136 -15.73 -1.21 28.00
CA GLY A 136 -15.27 -2.04 26.89
C GLY A 136 -16.40 -2.38 25.92
N GLU A 137 -16.02 -3.02 24.81
CA GLU A 137 -16.82 -3.23 23.61
C GLU A 137 -16.59 -4.67 23.10
N THR A 138 -17.65 -5.34 22.67
CA THR A 138 -17.52 -6.55 21.85
C THR A 138 -17.09 -6.19 20.42
N SER A 139 -16.82 -7.20 19.57
CA SER A 139 -16.54 -6.96 18.14
C SER A 139 -17.69 -6.24 17.43
N ASP A 140 -18.92 -6.57 17.80
CA ASP A 140 -20.12 -5.98 17.21
C ASP A 140 -20.31 -4.54 17.71
N ASP A 141 -19.97 -4.27 18.97
CA ASP A 141 -20.04 -2.93 19.55
C ASP A 141 -19.04 -1.96 18.88
N ILE A 142 -17.77 -2.35 18.70
CA ILE A 142 -16.82 -1.48 17.99
C ILE A 142 -17.22 -1.27 16.53
N PHE A 143 -17.77 -2.29 15.88
CA PHE A 143 -18.26 -2.15 14.52
C PHE A 143 -19.38 -1.12 14.44
N LYS A 144 -20.37 -1.25 15.32
CA LYS A 144 -21.49 -0.30 15.45
C LYS A 144 -20.99 1.11 15.79
N ARG A 145 -20.03 1.24 16.71
CA ARG A 145 -19.39 2.54 17.04
C ARG A 145 -18.80 3.19 15.79
N CYS A 146 -18.13 2.43 14.93
CA CYS A 146 -17.53 2.97 13.71
C CYS A 146 -18.58 3.36 12.66
N GLN A 147 -19.71 2.63 12.58
CA GLN A 147 -20.87 3.04 11.77
C GLN A 147 -21.49 4.35 12.27
N GLU A 148 -21.68 4.47 13.59
CA GLU A 148 -22.16 5.70 14.24
C GLU A 148 -21.18 6.86 14.04
N PHE A 149 -19.88 6.59 14.11
CA PHE A 149 -18.84 7.56 13.82
C PHE A 149 -19.02 8.13 12.42
N TRP A 150 -19.10 7.33 11.36
CA TRP A 150 -19.29 7.87 10.01
C TRP A 150 -20.60 8.63 9.83
N THR A 151 -21.67 8.16 10.47
CA THR A 151 -23.00 8.79 10.44
C THR A 151 -22.98 10.20 11.04
N HIS A 152 -22.20 10.44 12.10
CA HIS A 152 -22.11 11.75 12.74
C HIS A 152 -20.95 12.59 12.21
N PHE A 153 -19.79 11.98 11.98
CA PHE A 153 -18.55 12.65 11.58
C PHE A 153 -18.69 13.32 10.22
N LEU A 154 -19.06 12.59 9.16
CA LEU A 154 -19.04 13.15 7.80
C LEU A 154 -19.98 14.36 7.64
N PRO A 155 -21.26 14.31 8.03
CA PRO A 155 -22.16 15.46 7.86
C PRO A 155 -21.71 16.68 8.69
N LYS A 156 -21.20 16.43 9.91
CA LYS A 156 -20.71 17.49 10.79
C LYS A 156 -19.44 18.13 10.24
N PHE A 157 -18.49 17.29 9.82
CA PHE A 157 -17.21 17.72 9.27
C PHE A 157 -17.37 18.49 7.97
N GLU A 158 -18.13 17.98 7.00
CA GLU A 158 -18.38 18.65 5.73
C GLU A 158 -19.12 19.99 5.88
N LYS A 159 -19.98 20.11 6.90
CA LYS A 159 -20.65 21.37 7.21
C LYS A 159 -19.67 22.41 7.76
N GLN A 160 -18.73 22.00 8.60
CA GLN A 160 -17.73 22.89 9.19
C GLN A 160 -16.60 23.22 8.21
N TYR A 161 -16.23 22.27 7.36
CA TYR A 161 -15.08 22.32 6.45
C TYR A 161 -15.47 21.98 5.00
N PRO A 162 -16.29 22.82 4.34
CA PRO A 162 -16.81 22.52 2.99
C PRO A 162 -15.76 22.54 1.87
N ALA A 163 -14.55 23.04 2.15
CA ALA A 163 -13.46 23.12 1.19
C ALA A 163 -12.47 21.94 1.29
N ILE A 164 -12.60 21.09 2.32
CA ILE A 164 -11.71 19.97 2.56
C ILE A 164 -12.24 18.74 1.80
N SER A 165 -11.39 18.18 0.94
CA SER A 165 -11.68 16.99 0.13
C SER A 165 -10.95 15.74 0.62
N THR A 166 -9.78 15.91 1.26
CA THR A 166 -8.92 14.81 1.69
C THR A 166 -8.62 14.86 3.20
N LEU A 167 -8.96 13.77 3.90
CA LEU A 167 -8.75 13.60 5.34
C LEU A 167 -7.72 12.50 5.61
N LEU A 168 -6.85 12.69 6.60
CA LEU A 168 -6.08 11.61 7.22
C LEU A 168 -6.65 11.29 8.60
N ILE A 169 -6.94 10.00 8.85
CA ILE A 169 -7.29 9.47 10.17
C ILE A 169 -6.16 8.58 10.67
N VAL A 170 -5.58 8.89 11.83
CA VAL A 170 -4.56 8.04 12.49
C VAL A 170 -5.19 7.36 13.70
N THR A 171 -5.19 6.03 13.72
CA THR A 171 -5.92 5.22 14.71
C THR A 171 -5.20 3.89 15.01
N HIS A 172 -5.94 2.91 15.53
CA HIS A 172 -5.46 1.60 15.98
C HIS A 172 -5.91 0.50 15.02
N ALA A 173 -5.32 -0.71 15.10
CA ALA A 173 -5.62 -1.78 14.13
C ALA A 173 -7.11 -2.15 14.09
N ALA A 174 -7.72 -2.42 15.25
CA ALA A 174 -9.12 -2.82 15.33
C ALA A 174 -10.05 -1.72 14.81
N THR A 175 -9.79 -0.48 15.18
CA THR A 175 -10.56 0.69 14.74
C THR A 175 -10.35 0.98 13.26
N LYS A 176 -9.13 0.88 12.72
CA LYS A 176 -8.82 1.01 11.28
C LYS A 176 -9.65 0.04 10.45
N ILE A 177 -9.63 -1.25 10.84
CA ILE A 177 -10.43 -2.28 10.17
C ILE A 177 -11.92 -1.98 10.29
N ALA A 178 -12.43 -1.69 11.48
CA ALA A 178 -13.85 -1.42 11.69
C ALA A 178 -14.33 -0.16 10.94
N LEU A 179 -13.52 0.89 10.87
CA LEU A 179 -13.78 2.08 10.05
C LEU A 179 -13.84 1.71 8.57
N GLY A 180 -12.87 0.96 8.05
CA GLY A 180 -12.85 0.53 6.65
C GLY A 180 -14.03 -0.36 6.28
N MET A 181 -14.29 -1.40 7.07
CA MET A 181 -15.41 -2.33 6.83
C MET A 181 -16.77 -1.61 6.89
N SER A 182 -16.96 -0.69 7.83
CA SER A 182 -18.21 0.08 7.93
C SER A 182 -18.37 1.08 6.79
N LEU A 183 -17.28 1.73 6.36
CA LEU A 183 -17.28 2.68 5.24
C LEU A 183 -17.61 1.99 3.90
N LEU A 184 -17.11 0.76 3.72
CA LEU A 184 -17.39 -0.13 2.59
C LEU A 184 -18.76 -0.83 2.69
N LYS A 185 -19.56 -0.54 3.73
CA LYS A 185 -20.91 -1.08 3.97
C LYS A 185 -20.96 -2.61 4.13
N HIS A 186 -19.92 -3.21 4.72
CA HIS A 186 -19.97 -4.60 5.19
C HIS A 186 -20.85 -4.74 6.44
N GLU A 187 -21.14 -5.98 6.84
CA GLU A 187 -22.02 -6.29 7.98
C GLU A 187 -21.21 -6.65 9.24
N SER A 188 -19.95 -7.05 9.09
CA SER A 188 -19.07 -7.39 10.19
C SER A 188 -17.61 -7.00 9.95
N VAL A 189 -16.87 -6.79 11.04
CA VAL A 189 -15.40 -6.68 11.04
C VAL A 189 -14.68 -7.97 10.60
N ASN A 190 -15.39 -9.11 10.62
CA ASN A 190 -14.85 -10.41 10.21
C ASN A 190 -15.08 -10.74 8.73
N ASP A 191 -15.87 -9.92 8.02
CA ASP A 191 -16.14 -10.15 6.61
C ASP A 191 -14.87 -10.03 5.76
N GLN A 192 -14.86 -10.68 4.60
CA GLN A 192 -13.82 -10.49 3.60
C GLN A 192 -14.19 -9.38 2.63
N ILE A 193 -13.20 -8.55 2.31
CA ILE A 193 -13.29 -7.59 1.21
C ILE A 193 -12.86 -8.24 -0.10
N THR A 194 -13.25 -7.64 -1.22
CA THR A 194 -12.61 -7.93 -2.51
C THR A 194 -11.65 -6.80 -2.83
N PHE A 195 -10.37 -7.11 -3.00
CA PHE A 195 -9.32 -6.15 -3.37
C PHE A 195 -8.51 -6.73 -4.52
N ASN A 196 -8.33 -5.99 -5.60
CA ASN A 196 -7.66 -6.45 -6.83
C ASN A 196 -8.20 -7.79 -7.39
N GLY A 197 -9.50 -8.03 -7.25
CA GLY A 197 -10.16 -9.26 -7.73
C GLY A 197 -10.09 -10.45 -6.77
N GLU A 198 -9.37 -10.33 -5.66
CA GLU A 198 -9.18 -11.40 -4.69
C GLU A 198 -9.94 -11.16 -3.38
N LYS A 199 -10.36 -12.24 -2.72
CA LYS A 199 -10.95 -12.18 -1.39
C LYS A 199 -9.85 -12.07 -0.35
N THR A 200 -9.88 -11.00 0.43
CA THR A 200 -8.85 -10.73 1.45
C THR A 200 -9.45 -9.99 2.66
N LYS A 201 -8.60 -9.60 3.60
CA LYS A 201 -8.94 -8.76 4.75
C LYS A 201 -8.25 -7.41 4.63
N ILE A 202 -8.76 -6.42 5.36
CA ILE A 202 -8.04 -5.16 5.53
C ILE A 202 -6.76 -5.44 6.33
N GLN A 203 -5.62 -5.08 5.75
CA GLN A 203 -4.30 -5.24 6.38
C GLN A 203 -4.05 -4.10 7.36
N ALA A 204 -3.54 -4.41 8.56
CA ALA A 204 -3.42 -3.43 9.63
C ALA A 204 -2.06 -3.53 10.35
N GLY A 205 -0.97 -3.68 9.60
CA GLY A 205 0.39 -3.50 10.10
C GLY A 205 0.65 -2.14 10.75
N ALA A 206 1.70 -2.04 11.56
CA ALA A 206 2.16 -0.77 12.14
C ALA A 206 2.47 0.24 11.03
N CYS A 207 2.02 1.49 11.20
CA CYS A 207 2.11 2.55 10.18
C CYS A 207 1.53 2.22 8.79
N SER A 208 0.73 1.16 8.64
CA SER A 208 0.10 0.85 7.36
C SER A 208 -0.97 1.86 6.98
N LEU A 209 -1.10 2.13 5.69
CA LEU A 209 -1.98 3.17 5.14
C LEU A 209 -3.07 2.57 4.25
N ASP A 210 -4.34 2.84 4.57
CA ASP A 210 -5.47 2.64 3.66
C ASP A 210 -5.78 3.93 2.91
N LYS A 211 -6.29 3.79 1.67
CA LYS A 211 -6.87 4.89 0.89
C LYS A 211 -8.27 4.50 0.44
N PHE A 212 -9.26 5.28 0.84
CA PHE A 212 -10.63 5.18 0.37
C PHE A 212 -10.95 6.37 -0.51
N VAL A 213 -11.53 6.11 -1.68
CA VAL A 213 -12.00 7.14 -2.61
C VAL A 213 -13.50 6.99 -2.78
N ARG A 214 -14.19 8.12 -2.81
CA ARG A 214 -15.62 8.17 -3.01
C ARG A 214 -15.96 8.03 -4.50
N GLU A 215 -16.79 7.05 -4.80
CA GLU A 215 -17.40 6.87 -6.11
C GLU A 215 -18.91 7.03 -5.99
N GLN A 216 -19.44 8.13 -6.54
CA GLN A 216 -20.85 8.51 -6.43
C GLN A 216 -21.32 8.51 -4.95
N ASP A 217 -22.17 7.54 -4.58
CA ASP A 217 -22.75 7.37 -3.24
C ASP A 217 -22.12 6.22 -2.43
N SER A 218 -20.95 5.75 -2.86
CA SER A 218 -20.19 4.65 -2.25
C SER A 218 -18.71 4.99 -2.07
N TRP A 219 -18.03 4.18 -1.26
CA TRP A 219 -16.59 4.25 -1.05
C TRP A 219 -15.94 2.99 -1.61
N VAL A 220 -14.75 3.16 -2.19
CA VAL A 220 -13.93 2.07 -2.72
C VAL A 220 -12.56 2.13 -2.06
N LEU A 221 -12.06 0.98 -1.66
CA LEU A 221 -10.71 0.81 -1.13
C LEU A 221 -9.73 0.75 -2.30
N ILE A 222 -8.82 1.72 -2.38
CA ILE A 222 -7.80 1.85 -3.42
C ILE A 222 -6.45 1.31 -2.94
N GLU A 223 -6.13 1.52 -1.67
CA GLU A 223 -4.92 0.99 -1.03
C GLU A 223 -5.32 0.22 0.22
N ASN A 224 -4.84 -1.02 0.37
CA ASN A 224 -5.18 -1.90 1.49
C ASN A 224 -3.94 -2.14 2.36
N GLY A 225 -3.79 -1.34 3.41
CA GLY A 225 -2.70 -1.42 4.40
C GLY A 225 -1.33 -1.36 3.75
N ARG A 226 -1.12 -0.40 2.85
CA ARG A 226 0.14 -0.20 2.14
C ARG A 226 1.29 0.10 3.13
N THR A 227 2.43 -0.57 2.95
CA THR A 227 3.65 -0.45 3.77
C THR A 227 4.93 -0.55 2.93
N ASP A 228 4.84 -0.45 1.60
CA ASP A 228 6.00 -0.50 0.70
C ASP A 228 6.94 0.70 0.87
N PHE A 229 6.45 1.79 1.47
CA PHE A 229 7.25 2.96 1.86
C PHE A 229 7.98 2.78 3.20
N LEU A 230 7.70 1.71 3.95
CA LEU A 230 8.40 1.41 5.20
C LEU A 230 9.62 0.55 4.91
N LYS A 231 10.78 0.91 5.48
CA LYS A 231 12.04 0.19 5.22
C LYS A 231 11.96 -1.31 5.52
N ASP A 232 11.29 -1.67 6.61
CA ASP A 232 11.17 -3.06 7.08
C ASP A 232 9.83 -3.70 6.67
N GLY A 233 9.04 -3.04 5.81
CA GLY A 233 7.77 -3.55 5.31
C GLY A 233 6.68 -3.69 6.39
N GLU A 234 5.81 -4.69 6.23
CA GLU A 234 4.69 -4.89 7.16
C GLU A 234 5.13 -5.58 8.46
N GLU A 235 4.89 -4.91 9.57
CA GLU A 235 5.08 -5.49 10.90
C GLU A 235 3.80 -5.51 11.72
N MET A 236 3.69 -6.51 12.60
CA MET A 236 2.66 -6.55 13.65
C MET A 236 1.22 -6.46 13.14
N ASN A 237 0.97 -6.95 11.92
CA ASN A 237 -0.36 -7.06 11.34
C ASN A 237 -1.32 -7.81 12.28
N TRP A 238 -2.58 -7.37 12.28
CA TRP A 238 -3.61 -7.85 13.18
C TRP A 238 -4.96 -7.81 12.48
N ASN A 239 -5.82 -8.79 12.77
CA ASN A 239 -7.23 -8.79 12.39
C ASN A 239 -8.07 -9.47 13.49
N PHE A 240 -9.39 -9.45 13.34
CA PHE A 240 -10.32 -9.96 14.36
C PHE A 240 -10.32 -11.49 14.54
N ASP A 241 -9.57 -12.26 13.75
CA ASP A 241 -9.35 -13.69 14.02
C ASP A 241 -8.36 -13.90 15.19
N VAL A 242 -7.55 -12.89 15.49
CA VAL A 242 -6.58 -12.94 16.59
C VAL A 242 -7.32 -12.82 17.92
N LYS A 243 -7.01 -13.73 18.86
CA LYS A 243 -7.71 -13.82 20.15
C LYS A 243 -7.46 -12.63 21.09
N PHE A 244 -6.31 -11.96 20.97
CA PHE A 244 -5.88 -10.89 21.87
C PHE A 244 -6.07 -9.51 21.23
N GLU A 245 -6.18 -8.48 22.07
CA GLU A 245 -6.23 -7.08 21.61
C GLU A 245 -4.96 -6.73 20.82
N ALA A 246 -5.10 -5.86 19.81
CA ALA A 246 -4.03 -5.60 18.86
C ALA A 246 -2.79 -4.98 19.54
N GLY A 247 -1.66 -5.71 19.51
CA GLY A 247 -0.43 -5.26 20.15
C GLY A 247 -0.50 -5.17 21.68
N SER A 248 -1.45 -5.86 22.32
CA SER A 248 -1.44 -6.04 23.78
C SER A 248 -0.27 -6.94 24.21
N ASP A 249 0.06 -6.93 25.50
CA ASP A 249 1.15 -7.77 26.02
C ASP A 249 0.86 -9.26 25.79
N GLU A 250 -0.41 -9.67 25.80
CA GLU A 250 -0.85 -11.02 25.47
C GLU A 250 -0.63 -11.36 23.98
N ASP A 251 -0.93 -10.44 23.06
CA ASP A 251 -0.65 -10.61 21.62
C ASP A 251 0.86 -10.79 21.38
N ILE A 252 1.67 -9.89 21.96
CA ILE A 252 3.13 -9.95 21.85
C ILE A 252 3.69 -11.26 22.43
N LYS A 253 3.18 -11.68 23.59
CA LYS A 253 3.58 -12.94 24.22
C LYS A 253 3.22 -14.15 23.36
N ALA A 254 1.99 -14.18 22.81
CA ALA A 254 1.54 -15.26 21.95
C ALA A 254 2.39 -15.40 20.69
N ARG A 255 2.76 -14.27 20.05
CA ARG A 255 3.67 -14.26 18.90
C ARG A 255 5.07 -14.75 19.25
N LYS A 256 5.63 -14.29 20.38
CA LYS A 256 6.94 -14.74 20.87
C LYS A 256 6.94 -16.25 21.20
N GLU A 257 5.85 -16.78 21.74
CA GLU A 257 5.69 -18.21 22.01
C GLU A 257 5.56 -19.03 20.72
N ALA A 258 4.78 -18.56 19.75
CA ALA A 258 4.65 -19.19 18.43
C ALA A 258 5.98 -19.23 17.69
N ALA A 259 6.75 -18.13 17.69
CA ALA A 259 8.08 -18.07 17.09
C ALA A 259 9.06 -19.07 17.76
N LYS A 260 9.08 -19.14 19.10
CA LYS A 260 9.90 -20.11 19.84
C LYS A 260 9.51 -21.57 19.55
N LEU A 261 8.23 -21.84 19.31
CA LEU A 261 7.75 -23.17 18.94
C LEU A 261 8.16 -23.52 17.51
N ALA A 262 8.11 -22.57 16.58
CA ALA A 262 8.60 -22.73 15.22
C ALA A 262 10.11 -23.08 15.23
N ASP A 263 10.92 -22.33 15.98
CA ASP A 263 12.37 -22.57 16.14
C ASP A 263 12.70 -23.95 16.75
N ARG A 264 11.85 -24.46 17.65
CA ARG A 264 12.06 -25.77 18.31
C ARG A 264 11.62 -26.97 17.47
N SER A 265 10.80 -26.75 16.45
CA SER A 265 10.22 -27.83 15.63
C SER A 265 11.10 -28.26 14.46
N VAL A 266 12.24 -27.57 14.23
CA VAL A 266 13.22 -27.90 13.19
C VAL A 266 14.34 -28.76 13.77
N PRO A 267 14.49 -30.06 13.39
CA PRO A 267 15.70 -30.82 13.71
C PRO A 267 16.91 -30.20 12.98
N PRO A 268 18.15 -30.38 13.47
CA PRO A 268 19.34 -29.83 12.81
C PRO A 268 19.68 -30.65 11.57
N THR A 269 18.84 -30.58 10.55
CA THR A 269 19.31 -30.68 9.18
C THR A 269 20.11 -29.42 8.90
N LYS A 270 21.23 -29.54 8.18
CA LYS A 270 21.99 -28.40 7.70
C LYS A 270 21.04 -27.52 6.86
N VAL A 271 20.46 -26.51 7.47
CA VAL A 271 19.65 -25.49 6.80
C VAL A 271 20.64 -24.46 6.30
N ASP A 272 20.68 -24.34 4.99
CA ASP A 272 21.36 -23.29 4.23
C ASP A 272 20.82 -21.91 4.71
N PRO A 273 21.64 -20.88 5.01
CA PRO A 273 21.23 -19.68 5.74
C PRO A 273 20.29 -18.70 5.00
N ASN A 274 19.54 -19.14 3.99
CA ASN A 274 19.00 -18.27 2.94
C ASN A 274 17.47 -18.20 2.85
N THR A 275 16.76 -18.33 3.96
CA THR A 275 15.32 -18.00 4.02
C THR A 275 15.05 -16.92 5.06
N GLU A 276 15.64 -15.75 4.81
CA GLU A 276 14.99 -14.48 5.17
C GLU A 276 14.07 -14.10 4.00
N ASN A 277 12.96 -13.42 4.28
CA ASN A 277 12.04 -12.90 3.26
C ASN A 277 12.78 -11.85 2.40
N GLU A 278 13.51 -12.31 1.39
CA GLU A 278 14.10 -11.44 0.37
C GLU A 278 12.95 -10.87 -0.47
N ALA A 279 12.78 -9.54 -0.43
CA ALA A 279 12.05 -8.84 -1.47
C ALA A 279 12.83 -9.06 -2.77
N TYR A 280 12.28 -9.86 -3.68
CA TYR A 280 12.87 -10.09 -4.99
C TYR A 280 12.47 -8.95 -5.92
N GLU A 281 13.34 -7.95 -6.05
CA GLU A 281 13.29 -7.08 -7.22
C GLU A 281 13.78 -7.87 -8.43
N VAL A 282 12.92 -8.01 -9.44
CA VAL A 282 13.26 -8.71 -10.68
C VAL A 282 13.38 -7.67 -11.80
N PRO A 283 14.59 -7.18 -12.10
CA PRO A 283 14.79 -6.40 -13.31
C PRO A 283 14.62 -7.30 -14.54
N PRO A 284 13.86 -6.87 -15.57
CA PRO A 284 13.89 -7.53 -16.87
C PRO A 284 15.30 -7.43 -17.45
N SER A 285 15.90 -8.57 -17.82
CA SER A 285 17.19 -8.57 -18.52
C SER A 285 17.00 -8.94 -20.00
N LEU A 286 17.43 -8.05 -20.88
CA LEU A 286 17.54 -8.31 -22.32
C LEU A 286 18.98 -8.68 -22.62
N TYR A 287 19.27 -9.98 -22.69
CA TYR A 287 20.57 -10.50 -23.14
C TYR A 287 20.38 -11.18 -24.51
N ASP A 288 21.09 -10.70 -25.52
CA ASP A 288 21.14 -11.32 -26.85
C ASP A 288 22.34 -12.29 -26.90
N GLU A 289 22.08 -13.60 -26.94
CA GLU A 289 23.13 -14.63 -27.06
C GLU A 289 23.67 -14.80 -28.50
N SER A 290 23.17 -14.05 -29.50
CA SER A 290 23.53 -14.29 -30.91
C SER A 290 24.91 -13.80 -31.35
N TYR A 291 25.71 -13.19 -30.47
CA TYR A 291 27.06 -12.71 -30.80
C TYR A 291 28.15 -13.39 -29.98
N ARG A 292 28.32 -14.71 -30.19
CA ARG A 292 29.62 -15.36 -29.99
C ARG A 292 30.50 -15.12 -31.22
N ASP A 293 31.40 -14.16 -31.07
CA ASP A 293 32.73 -14.06 -31.68
C ASP A 293 33.00 -14.98 -32.88
N ASP A 294 32.64 -14.52 -34.08
CA ASP A 294 33.36 -14.90 -35.30
C ASP A 294 34.26 -13.71 -35.68
N GLY A 295 35.48 -13.73 -35.14
CA GLY A 295 36.49 -12.72 -35.39
C GLY A 295 36.75 -12.53 -36.89
N LYS A 296 36.67 -11.28 -37.33
CA LYS A 296 37.67 -10.62 -38.19
C LYS A 296 37.29 -9.16 -38.46
N ASN A 297 38.29 -8.30 -38.26
CA ASN A 297 38.45 -6.93 -38.77
C ASN A 297 37.71 -5.80 -38.03
N GLY A 298 38.43 -5.22 -37.07
CA GLY A 298 38.89 -3.82 -37.15
C GLY A 298 37.86 -2.70 -36.99
N ASN A 299 38.00 -1.98 -35.88
CA ASN A 299 37.40 -0.67 -35.57
C ASN A 299 35.86 -0.63 -35.41
N ASP A 300 35.38 -0.99 -34.21
CA ASP A 300 34.55 -0.05 -33.44
C ASP A 300 34.56 -0.42 -31.95
N SER A 301 34.85 0.53 -31.08
CA SER A 301 35.02 0.31 -29.65
C SER A 301 33.67 0.27 -28.92
N GLY A 302 33.23 -0.94 -28.55
CA GLY A 302 32.81 -1.26 -27.17
C GLY A 302 31.52 -0.65 -26.58
N LEU A 303 30.71 0.08 -27.34
CA LEU A 303 29.36 0.55 -26.95
C LEU A 303 28.28 -0.11 -27.83
N ALA A 304 28.42 -1.42 -28.08
CA ALA A 304 27.47 -2.18 -28.88
C ALA A 304 26.11 -2.25 -28.16
N GLN A 305 25.22 -1.33 -28.56
CA GLN A 305 23.76 -1.31 -28.36
C GLN A 305 23.27 -1.55 -26.92
N GLN A 306 23.45 -0.55 -26.05
CA GLN A 306 22.54 -0.40 -24.91
C GLN A 306 21.13 -0.15 -25.46
N LEU A 307 20.24 -1.09 -25.19
CA LEU A 307 18.80 -0.89 -25.39
C LEU A 307 18.34 0.13 -24.34
N LEU A 308 17.82 1.27 -24.80
CA LEU A 308 17.37 2.33 -23.91
C LEU A 308 15.85 2.21 -23.68
N ILE A 309 15.40 2.49 -22.46
CA ILE A 309 13.98 2.62 -22.14
C ILE A 309 13.64 4.10 -22.13
N ASN A 310 12.61 4.49 -22.87
CA ASN A 310 12.12 5.87 -22.83
C ASN A 310 11.59 6.15 -21.40
N PRO A 311 11.96 7.27 -20.75
CA PRO A 311 11.48 7.62 -19.40
C PRO A 311 9.94 7.61 -19.25
N ASN A 312 9.20 7.88 -20.33
CA ASN A 312 7.74 7.87 -20.34
C ASN A 312 7.12 6.50 -20.67
N ALA A 313 7.94 5.48 -20.93
CA ALA A 313 7.45 4.17 -21.29
C ALA A 313 6.64 3.54 -20.15
N LYS A 314 5.56 2.85 -20.53
CA LYS A 314 4.76 2.06 -19.60
C LYS A 314 5.16 0.59 -19.71
N LEU A 315 5.39 -0.02 -18.56
CA LEU A 315 5.59 -1.44 -18.42
C LEU A 315 4.24 -2.16 -18.32
N GLN A 316 4.03 -3.18 -19.14
CA GLN A 316 2.90 -4.09 -19.05
C GLN A 316 3.44 -5.52 -18.99
N LEU A 317 2.89 -6.31 -18.08
CA LEU A 317 3.28 -7.69 -17.85
C LEU A 317 2.06 -8.57 -17.61
N THR A 318 2.11 -9.80 -18.09
CA THR A 318 1.10 -10.82 -17.75
C THR A 318 1.38 -11.41 -16.37
N GLU A 319 0.51 -12.30 -15.90
CA GLU A 319 0.71 -13.03 -14.65
C GLU A 319 2.10 -13.69 -14.62
N LEU A 320 2.86 -13.43 -13.55
CA LEU A 320 4.27 -13.83 -13.41
C LEU A 320 4.44 -15.31 -13.02
N ASP A 321 3.37 -15.93 -12.53
CA ASP A 321 3.26 -17.36 -12.23
C ASP A 321 3.10 -18.22 -13.49
N HIS A 322 2.82 -17.60 -14.63
CA HIS A 322 2.85 -18.27 -15.92
C HIS A 322 4.29 -18.68 -16.30
N GLU A 323 4.47 -19.88 -16.87
CA GLU A 323 5.79 -20.44 -17.23
C GLU A 323 6.59 -19.51 -18.16
N THR A 324 5.88 -18.73 -18.99
CA THR A 324 6.48 -17.76 -19.90
C THR A 324 5.70 -16.43 -19.88
N PRO A 325 5.99 -15.54 -18.93
CA PRO A 325 5.31 -14.25 -18.85
C PRO A 325 5.57 -13.44 -20.13
N LEU A 326 4.60 -12.62 -20.53
CA LEU A 326 4.76 -11.68 -21.63
C LEU A 326 5.05 -10.30 -21.06
N PHE A 327 6.00 -9.62 -21.70
CA PHE A 327 6.51 -8.33 -21.30
C PHE A 327 6.37 -7.34 -22.45
N LYS A 328 5.85 -6.15 -22.17
CA LYS A 328 5.78 -5.04 -23.14
C LYS A 328 6.23 -3.76 -22.47
N ILE A 329 7.23 -3.13 -23.06
CA ILE A 329 7.56 -1.72 -22.82
C ILE A 329 7.00 -0.97 -24.02
N SER A 330 6.12 0.00 -23.77
CA SER A 330 5.66 0.87 -24.84
C SER A 330 5.38 2.27 -24.36
N ASP A 331 5.65 3.24 -25.23
CA ASP A 331 5.09 4.57 -25.11
C ASP A 331 3.59 4.52 -25.48
N ASN A 332 2.70 4.68 -24.50
CA ASN A 332 1.26 4.77 -24.75
C ASN A 332 0.80 6.24 -24.96
N ALA A 333 1.73 7.21 -25.01
CA ALA A 333 1.41 8.61 -25.21
C ALA A 333 1.37 8.98 -26.70
N ASN A 334 0.41 9.82 -27.07
CA ASN A 334 0.49 10.59 -28.31
C ASN A 334 1.81 11.38 -28.29
N VAL A 335 2.66 11.17 -29.29
CA VAL A 335 4.00 11.79 -29.51
C VAL A 335 3.98 13.35 -29.52
N ALA A 336 2.83 13.98 -29.26
CA ALA A 336 2.60 15.41 -29.39
C ALA A 336 2.58 16.21 -28.06
N ALA A 337 2.89 15.62 -26.90
CA ALA A 337 2.62 16.27 -25.60
C ALA A 337 3.82 16.57 -24.68
N ASP A 338 5.06 16.20 -25.00
CA ASP A 338 6.20 16.40 -24.08
C ASP A 338 7.51 16.80 -24.80
N PRO A 339 8.11 17.98 -24.52
CA PRO A 339 9.38 18.41 -25.09
C PRO A 339 10.57 17.47 -24.79
N GLU A 340 10.56 16.71 -23.69
CA GLU A 340 11.67 15.82 -23.34
C GLU A 340 11.72 14.54 -24.19
N SER A 341 10.57 14.06 -24.69
CA SER A 341 10.52 12.89 -25.58
C SER A 341 11.07 13.19 -26.99
N VAL A 342 11.05 14.46 -27.41
CA VAL A 342 11.52 14.92 -28.72
C VAL A 342 13.05 14.80 -28.86
N LEU A 343 13.77 14.78 -27.74
CA LEU A 343 15.23 14.68 -27.70
C LEU A 343 15.75 13.23 -27.61
N PHE A 344 14.87 12.25 -27.40
CA PHE A 344 15.24 10.84 -27.28
C PHE A 344 15.34 10.16 -28.65
N SER A 345 16.49 9.55 -28.96
CA SER A 345 16.66 8.83 -30.22
C SER A 345 15.95 7.47 -30.18
N ASN A 346 14.79 7.37 -30.83
CA ASN A 346 14.02 6.13 -30.94
C ASN A 346 14.72 4.99 -31.71
N LEU A 347 15.93 5.21 -32.24
CA LEU A 347 16.71 4.19 -32.96
C LEU A 347 17.20 3.05 -32.05
N SER A 348 17.23 3.26 -30.73
CA SER A 348 17.72 2.29 -29.73
C SER A 348 16.70 1.96 -28.64
N ALA A 349 15.46 2.44 -28.78
CA ALA A 349 14.41 2.31 -27.78
C ALA A 349 13.73 0.93 -27.82
N ILE A 350 13.51 0.33 -26.66
CA ILE A 350 12.63 -0.84 -26.52
C ILE A 350 11.18 -0.32 -26.55
N ASP A 351 10.61 -0.14 -27.74
CA ASP A 351 9.26 0.39 -27.89
C ASP A 351 8.39 -0.46 -28.82
N GLY A 352 7.10 -0.55 -28.48
CA GLY A 352 6.05 -1.18 -29.29
C GLY A 352 6.13 -2.71 -29.43
N GLN A 353 7.08 -3.38 -28.78
CA GLN A 353 7.30 -4.82 -28.92
C GLN A 353 6.84 -5.60 -27.68
N ILE A 354 6.26 -6.78 -27.93
CA ILE A 354 5.93 -7.77 -26.90
C ILE A 354 7.01 -8.85 -26.94
N TYR A 355 7.64 -9.07 -25.79
CA TYR A 355 8.65 -10.08 -25.58
C TYR A 355 8.04 -11.24 -24.83
N LYS A 356 8.33 -12.45 -25.28
CA LYS A 356 8.14 -13.65 -24.48
C LYS A 356 9.33 -13.77 -23.55
N THR A 357 9.09 -14.11 -22.29
CA THR A 357 10.16 -14.25 -21.31
C THR A 357 10.21 -15.66 -20.72
N SER A 358 11.34 -15.96 -20.08
CA SER A 358 11.57 -17.15 -19.28
C SER A 358 12.40 -16.79 -18.05
N TRP A 359 12.07 -17.40 -16.92
CA TRP A 359 12.85 -17.30 -15.70
C TRP A 359 14.21 -17.98 -15.88
N ASN A 360 15.28 -17.29 -15.52
CA ASN A 360 16.64 -17.81 -15.53
C ASN A 360 17.31 -17.56 -14.18
N LYS A 361 17.77 -18.63 -13.54
CA LYS A 361 18.43 -18.55 -12.25
C LYS A 361 19.89 -18.14 -12.42
N LEU A 362 20.34 -17.17 -11.63
CA LEU A 362 21.71 -16.72 -11.63
C LEU A 362 22.61 -17.73 -10.89
N LEU A 363 23.85 -17.88 -11.35
CA LEU A 363 24.86 -18.68 -10.66
C LEU A 363 25.37 -18.01 -9.37
N GLY A 364 25.06 -16.73 -9.17
CA GLY A 364 25.40 -15.92 -8.00
C GLY A 364 24.27 -14.98 -7.61
N THR A 365 24.61 -13.89 -6.95
CA THR A 365 23.65 -12.87 -6.50
C THR A 365 24.08 -11.52 -7.07
N GLU A 366 23.17 -10.85 -7.77
CA GLU A 366 23.36 -9.44 -8.14
C GLU A 366 22.88 -8.54 -7.01
N LEU A 367 23.56 -7.41 -6.83
CA LEU A 367 23.31 -6.44 -5.78
C LEU A 367 22.84 -5.14 -6.45
N ILE A 368 21.70 -4.60 -6.01
CA ILE A 368 21.14 -3.34 -6.52
C ILE A 368 21.49 -2.26 -5.51
N PHE A 369 22.10 -1.19 -6.00
CA PHE A 369 22.43 -0.02 -5.19
C PHE A 369 21.66 1.20 -5.71
N ASP A 370 21.27 2.10 -4.81
CA ASP A 370 20.68 3.38 -5.19
C ASP A 370 21.73 4.37 -5.73
N GLU A 371 21.28 5.58 -6.08
CA GLU A 371 22.15 6.66 -6.58
C GLU A 371 23.17 7.18 -5.54
N TYR A 372 22.95 6.88 -4.25
CA TYR A 372 23.83 7.23 -3.15
C TYR A 372 24.80 6.10 -2.76
N GLY A 373 24.67 4.92 -3.39
CA GLY A 373 25.50 3.74 -3.16
C GLY A 373 25.04 2.87 -1.98
N GLU A 374 23.82 3.04 -1.48
CA GLU A 374 23.23 2.15 -0.47
C GLU A 374 22.67 0.89 -1.13
N LEU A 375 22.87 -0.28 -0.52
CA LEU A 375 22.34 -1.55 -1.02
C LEU A 375 20.83 -1.59 -0.79
N ILE A 376 20.05 -1.64 -1.88
CA ILE A 376 18.58 -1.62 -1.83
C ILE A 376 17.95 -2.98 -2.19
N GLY A 377 18.70 -3.89 -2.79
CA GLY A 377 18.14 -5.20 -3.14
C GLY A 377 19.16 -6.23 -3.59
N THR A 378 18.73 -7.49 -3.62
CA THR A 378 19.52 -8.59 -4.15
C THR A 378 18.70 -9.42 -5.13
N VAL A 379 19.29 -9.78 -6.27
CA VAL A 379 18.62 -10.53 -7.34
C VAL A 379 19.30 -11.88 -7.52
N ARG A 380 18.50 -12.94 -7.56
CA ARG A 380 18.98 -14.32 -7.78
C ARG A 380 18.42 -14.97 -9.04
N GLU A 381 17.40 -14.35 -9.64
CA GLU A 381 16.73 -14.84 -10.83
C GLU A 381 16.39 -13.65 -11.73
N HIS A 382 16.60 -13.82 -13.04
CA HIS A 382 16.23 -12.84 -14.05
C HIS A 382 15.07 -13.34 -14.88
N LEU A 383 14.18 -12.42 -15.21
CA LEU A 383 13.24 -12.62 -16.30
C LEU A 383 13.96 -12.26 -17.60
N VAL A 384 14.30 -13.29 -18.40
CA VAL A 384 15.07 -13.14 -19.65
C VAL A 384 14.12 -13.15 -20.83
N THR A 385 14.23 -12.15 -21.70
CA THR A 385 13.46 -12.09 -22.95
C THR A 385 14.06 -13.00 -24.01
N ASP A 386 13.22 -13.70 -24.78
CA ASP A 386 13.63 -14.38 -26.01
C ASP A 386 13.57 -13.40 -27.20
N PRO A 387 14.71 -12.91 -27.73
CA PRO A 387 14.74 -11.93 -28.82
C PRO A 387 14.28 -12.51 -30.18
N SER A 388 14.16 -13.84 -30.28
CA SER A 388 13.71 -14.53 -31.50
C SER A 388 12.19 -14.48 -31.68
N VAL A 389 11.44 -14.19 -30.61
CA VAL A 389 9.97 -14.12 -30.62
C VAL A 389 9.51 -12.65 -30.71
N LYS A 390 9.43 -12.12 -31.93
CA LYS A 390 8.89 -10.78 -32.20
C LYS A 390 7.42 -10.86 -32.62
N ILE A 391 6.50 -10.58 -31.69
CA ILE A 391 5.07 -10.50 -32.03
C ILE A 391 4.78 -9.11 -32.60
N LYS A 392 4.74 -8.97 -33.93
CA LYS A 392 4.31 -7.73 -34.59
C LYS A 392 2.78 -7.64 -34.56
N SER A 393 2.22 -6.53 -34.07
CA SER A 393 0.82 -6.19 -34.33
C SER A 393 0.66 -5.92 -35.83
N LYS A 394 -0.19 -6.67 -36.52
CA LYS A 394 -0.57 -6.34 -37.91
C LYS A 394 -1.23 -4.95 -37.94
N PRO A 395 -0.89 -4.07 -38.90
CA PRO A 395 -1.69 -2.87 -39.17
C PRO A 395 -3.10 -3.31 -39.59
N VAL A 396 -4.10 -2.57 -39.15
CA VAL A 396 -5.47 -2.74 -39.64
C VAL A 396 -5.51 -2.14 -41.05
N ASP A 397 -5.67 -3.00 -42.07
CA ASP A 397 -6.00 -2.54 -43.42
C ASP A 397 -7.35 -1.82 -43.37
N SER A 398 -7.31 -0.52 -43.62
CA SER A 398 -8.49 0.29 -43.90
C SER A 398 -8.96 -0.03 -45.32
N ASN A 399 -9.73 -1.11 -45.48
CA ASN A 399 -10.61 -1.37 -46.62
C ASN A 399 -11.37 -2.69 -46.38
N VAL A 400 -12.49 -2.64 -45.67
CA VAL A 400 -13.61 -3.54 -45.95
C VAL A 400 -14.89 -2.72 -45.79
N ASP A 401 -15.61 -2.64 -46.91
CA ASP A 401 -16.84 -1.91 -47.14
C ASP A 401 -17.98 -2.30 -46.19
N GLU A 402 -18.88 -1.32 -46.08
CA GLU A 402 -20.23 -1.38 -45.54
C GLU A 402 -21.01 -2.62 -46.04
N GLU A 403 -21.61 -3.37 -45.12
CA GLU A 403 -23.02 -3.76 -45.21
C GLU A 403 -23.54 -4.28 -43.86
N MET A 404 -24.72 -3.77 -43.50
CA MET A 404 -25.44 -3.94 -42.23
C MET A 404 -25.80 -5.39 -41.91
N GLU A 405 -25.87 -5.71 -40.61
CA GLU A 405 -27.09 -6.34 -40.08
C GLU A 405 -27.32 -5.96 -38.61
N THR A 406 -28.45 -5.30 -38.38
CA THR A 406 -28.98 -4.86 -37.10
C THR A 406 -29.55 -6.03 -36.31
N ASN A 407 -29.09 -6.26 -35.07
CA ASN A 407 -30.01 -6.70 -34.01
C ASN A 407 -29.52 -6.41 -32.57
N SER A 408 -30.44 -5.79 -31.84
CA SER A 408 -30.48 -5.37 -30.43
C SER A 408 -29.83 -6.25 -29.34
N SER A 409 -29.01 -5.62 -28.48
CA SER A 409 -29.09 -5.61 -27.00
C SER A 409 -27.81 -4.98 -26.43
N GLU A 410 -27.89 -3.72 -26.00
CA GLU A 410 -26.74 -2.96 -25.49
C GLU A 410 -26.35 -3.40 -24.09
N VAL A 411 -25.34 -4.27 -24.02
CA VAL A 411 -24.35 -4.27 -22.94
C VAL A 411 -23.07 -3.75 -23.57
N THR A 412 -22.66 -2.53 -23.23
CA THR A 412 -21.39 -1.96 -23.69
C THR A 412 -20.23 -2.75 -23.08
N ASP A 413 -19.74 -3.73 -23.84
CA ASP A 413 -18.58 -4.54 -23.50
C ASP A 413 -17.30 -3.69 -23.55
N LEU A 414 -16.92 -3.15 -22.38
CA LEU A 414 -15.75 -2.28 -22.11
C LEU A 414 -14.39 -2.94 -22.36
N LYS A 415 -14.35 -4.20 -22.79
CA LYS A 415 -13.10 -4.87 -23.10
C LYS A 415 -12.44 -4.20 -24.30
N THR A 416 -11.16 -3.85 -24.16
CA THR A 416 -10.38 -3.28 -25.26
C THR A 416 -10.34 -4.26 -26.44
N ALA A 417 -10.24 -3.75 -27.67
CA ALA A 417 -10.12 -4.59 -28.87
C ALA A 417 -8.94 -5.58 -28.75
N PHE A 418 -7.90 -5.20 -28.00
CA PHE A 418 -6.79 -6.04 -27.60
C PHE A 418 -7.22 -7.24 -26.72
N LEU A 419 -7.94 -6.98 -25.62
CA LEU A 419 -8.41 -8.03 -24.71
C LEU A 419 -9.34 -9.02 -25.41
N LYS A 420 -10.21 -8.55 -26.32
CA LYS A 420 -11.07 -9.41 -27.13
C LYS A 420 -10.26 -10.34 -28.05
N LYS A 421 -9.19 -9.83 -28.64
CA LYS A 421 -8.31 -10.57 -29.58
C LYS A 421 -7.38 -11.54 -28.87
N ALA A 422 -6.89 -11.19 -27.68
CA ALA A 422 -6.10 -12.06 -26.82
C ALA A 422 -6.94 -13.25 -26.30
N ILE A 423 -8.20 -13.00 -25.87
CA ILE A 423 -9.14 -14.05 -25.48
C ILE A 423 -9.45 -14.97 -26.67
N ALA A 424 -9.62 -14.44 -27.88
CA ALA A 424 -9.87 -15.24 -29.07
C ALA A 424 -8.67 -16.14 -29.44
N ALA A 425 -7.44 -15.61 -29.36
CA ALA A 425 -6.22 -16.37 -29.63
C ALA A 425 -5.92 -17.44 -28.57
N ALA A 426 -6.28 -17.17 -27.30
CA ALA A 426 -6.19 -18.15 -26.22
C ALA A 426 -7.22 -19.28 -26.39
N LYS A 427 -8.45 -18.95 -26.81
CA LYS A 427 -9.50 -19.94 -27.08
C LYS A 427 -9.21 -20.83 -28.28
N SER A 428 -8.58 -20.30 -29.33
CA SER A 428 -8.20 -21.09 -30.52
C SER A 428 -7.06 -22.09 -30.27
N LYS A 429 -6.35 -22.02 -29.13
CA LYS A 429 -5.33 -22.99 -28.74
C LYS A 429 -5.87 -24.17 -27.92
N ASN A 430 -7.10 -24.07 -27.41
CA ASN A 430 -7.76 -25.10 -26.61
C ASN A 430 -8.98 -25.73 -27.32
N SER A 431 -9.05 -25.65 -28.66
CA SER A 431 -10.06 -26.33 -29.50
C SER A 431 -9.43 -27.35 -30.42
#